data_AF-A0A9C9NWT6-F1
#
_entry.id   AF-A0A9C9NWT6-F1
#
_cell.length_a   1.000
_cell.length_b   1.000
_cell.length_c   1.000
_cell.angle_alpha   90.00
_cell.angle_beta   90.00
_cell.angle_gamma   90.00
#
_symmetry.space_group_name_H-M   'P 1'
#
loop_
_entity.id
_entity.type
_entity.pdbx_description
1 polymer ?
#
loop_
_entity_poly.entity_id
_entity_poly.type
_entity_poly.pdbx_seq_one_letter_code
_entity_poly.pdbx_strand_id
1 'polypeptide(L)'
;MAGEKEKKTINRLESMRPLRAKVNETYLKSVEAMQAGKPAVWAMLNFYYGDPILKAMDIEVVYPENYGAIAAATGVAQQYLDRADAEGFPSHLCGYSLTTLGYASRMMKELKGQIPPEAPF
;
A
#
# COMPACT_ATOMS: atom_id res chain seq x y z
N MET A 1 -39.18 3.35 -12.45
CA MET A 1 -38.70 2.06 -11.89
C MET A 1 -37.26 1.90 -12.32
N ALA A 2 -36.31 2.10 -11.39
CA ALA A 2 -34.90 1.90 -11.68
C ALA A 2 -34.63 0.39 -11.76
N GLY A 3 -34.27 -0.10 -12.94
CA GLY A 3 -33.98 -1.51 -13.15
C GLY A 3 -32.86 -1.97 -12.22
N GLU A 4 -33.10 -3.05 -11.49
CA GLU A 4 -32.06 -3.79 -10.77
C GLU A 4 -30.93 -4.08 -11.75
N LYS A 5 -29.77 -3.45 -11.54
CA LYS A 5 -28.56 -3.81 -12.28
C LYS A 5 -28.22 -5.24 -11.90
N GLU A 6 -28.41 -6.16 -12.84
CA GLU A 6 -27.94 -7.54 -12.77
C GLU A 6 -26.52 -7.55 -12.17
N LYS A 7 -26.36 -8.22 -11.01
CA LYS A 7 -25.04 -8.41 -10.41
C LYS A 7 -24.21 -9.20 -11.41
N LYS A 8 -23.33 -8.52 -12.17
CA LYS A 8 -22.37 -9.19 -13.04
C LYS A 8 -21.62 -10.22 -12.21
N THR A 9 -21.89 -11.49 -12.46
CA THR A 9 -21.19 -12.61 -11.87
C THR A 9 -19.76 -12.56 -12.39
N ILE A 10 -18.85 -12.02 -11.58
CA ILE A 10 -17.43 -12.09 -11.88
C ILE A 10 -17.05 -13.56 -11.68
N ASN A 11 -16.92 -14.29 -12.78
CA ASN A 11 -16.45 -15.67 -12.74
C ASN A 11 -14.98 -15.68 -12.29
N ARG A 12 -14.76 -15.95 -11.01
CA ARG A 12 -13.42 -16.08 -10.40
C ARG A 12 -13.25 -17.49 -9.90
N LEU A 13 -12.05 -18.03 -10.07
CA LEU A 13 -11.64 -19.26 -9.42
C LEU A 13 -11.77 -19.11 -7.90
N GLU A 14 -12.17 -20.18 -7.20
CA GLU A 14 -12.28 -20.20 -5.74
C GLU A 14 -10.95 -19.79 -5.07
N SER A 15 -9.81 -20.12 -5.68
CA SER A 15 -8.46 -19.73 -5.23
C SER A 15 -8.21 -18.21 -5.23
N MET A 16 -8.98 -17.43 -5.98
CA MET A 16 -8.86 -15.96 -6.01
C MET A 16 -9.56 -15.28 -4.83
N ARG A 17 -10.52 -15.96 -4.18
CA ARG A 17 -11.28 -15.41 -3.05
C ARG A 17 -10.39 -15.08 -1.83
N PRO A 18 -9.47 -15.97 -1.37
CA PRO A 18 -8.63 -15.68 -0.22
C PRO A 18 -7.51 -14.67 -0.51
N LEU A 19 -7.17 -14.42 -1.78
CA LEU A 19 -5.99 -13.64 -2.14
C LEU A 19 -6.01 -12.21 -1.56
N ARG A 20 -7.18 -11.55 -1.57
CA ARG A 20 -7.32 -10.20 -1.01
C ARG A 20 -7.08 -10.19 0.50
N ALA A 21 -7.61 -11.19 1.22
CA ALA A 21 -7.37 -11.32 2.66
C ALA A 21 -5.88 -11.57 2.93
N LYS A 22 -5.21 -12.38 2.10
CA LYS A 22 -3.78 -12.65 2.25
C LYS A 22 -2.90 -11.42 2.03
N VAL A 23 -3.26 -10.57 1.07
CA VAL A 23 -2.58 -9.29 0.84
C VAL A 23 -2.78 -8.36 2.05
N ASN A 24 -4.01 -8.26 2.56
CA ASN A 24 -4.31 -7.45 3.74
C ASN A 24 -3.54 -7.92 4.99
N GLU A 25 -3.44 -9.24 5.20
CA GLU A 25 -2.68 -9.84 6.31
C GLU A 25 -1.24 -9.30 6.38
N THR A 26 -0.61 -9.00 5.24
CA THR A 26 0.77 -8.49 5.20
C THR A 26 0.88 -7.08 5.77
N TYR A 27 -0.12 -6.23 5.52
CA TYR A 27 -0.18 -4.87 6.09
C TYR A 27 -0.55 -4.89 7.57
N LEU A 28 -1.48 -5.76 7.97
CA LEU A 28 -1.85 -5.91 9.37
C LEU A 28 -0.66 -6.39 10.21
N LYS A 29 0.13 -7.35 9.72
CA LYS A 29 1.34 -7.82 10.40
C LYS A 29 2.38 -6.73 10.61
N SER A 30 2.58 -5.84 9.63
CA SER A 30 3.52 -4.74 9.80
C SER A 30 3.03 -3.74 10.85
N VAL A 31 1.73 -3.46 10.92
CA VAL A 31 1.13 -2.65 11.98
C VAL A 31 1.25 -3.32 13.36
N GLU A 32 0.97 -4.62 13.46
CA GLU A 32 1.15 -5.40 14.68
C GLU A 32 2.61 -5.41 15.15
N ALA A 33 3.56 -5.56 14.22
CA ALA A 33 5.00 -5.50 14.51
C ALA A 33 5.38 -4.13 15.07
N MET A 34 4.91 -3.03 14.46
CA MET A 34 5.15 -1.68 14.95
C MET A 34 4.58 -1.47 16.37
N GLN A 35 3.37 -1.98 16.64
CA GLN A 35 2.74 -1.91 17.96
C GLN A 35 3.49 -2.72 19.01
N ALA A 36 4.07 -3.86 18.62
CA ALA A 36 4.93 -4.69 19.46
C ALA A 36 6.34 -4.11 19.67
N GLY A 37 6.66 -2.94 19.10
CA GLY A 37 7.98 -2.32 19.17
C GLY A 37 9.04 -2.98 18.27
N LYS A 38 8.62 -3.84 17.34
CA LYS A 38 9.50 -4.43 16.32
C LYS A 38 9.62 -3.51 15.11
N PRO A 39 10.74 -3.55 14.38
CA PRO A 39 10.87 -2.76 13.15
C PRO A 39 9.96 -3.32 12.04
N ALA A 40 9.20 -2.43 11.42
CA ALA A 40 8.59 -2.65 10.12
C ALA A 40 9.32 -1.76 9.10
N VAL A 41 9.72 -2.33 7.97
CA VAL A 41 10.56 -1.64 6.98
C VAL A 41 9.86 -1.53 5.65
N TRP A 42 10.16 -0.44 4.93
CA TRP A 42 9.82 -0.33 3.53
C TRP A 42 11.01 -0.76 2.69
N ALA A 43 10.77 -1.67 1.74
CA ALA A 43 11.77 -2.10 0.78
C ALA A 43 11.25 -1.85 -0.62
N MET A 44 12.09 -1.27 -1.47
CA MET A 44 11.84 -1.15 -2.90
C MET A 44 12.64 -2.21 -3.61
N LEU A 45 12.02 -2.90 -4.58
CA LEU A 45 12.60 -3.95 -5.39
C LEU A 45 13.15 -5.11 -4.55
N ASN A 46 12.55 -6.30 -4.63
CA ASN A 46 13.12 -7.51 -4.00
C ASN A 46 14.30 -8.07 -4.82
N PHE A 47 15.32 -7.25 -5.04
CA PHE A 47 16.51 -7.62 -5.78
C PHE A 47 17.35 -8.60 -4.97
N TYR A 48 17.92 -9.61 -5.63
CA TYR A 48 18.64 -10.73 -5.01
C TYR A 48 17.86 -11.52 -3.95
N TYR A 49 16.52 -11.43 -3.91
CA TYR A 49 15.71 -12.13 -2.92
C TYR A 49 16.17 -11.79 -1.49
N GLY A 50 16.19 -10.51 -1.12
CA GLY A 50 16.49 -10.08 0.25
C GLY A 50 15.38 -10.42 1.25
N ASP A 51 14.15 -10.63 0.77
CA ASP A 51 12.96 -10.93 1.60
C ASP A 51 13.13 -12.11 2.59
N PRO A 52 13.67 -13.28 2.19
CA PRO A 52 13.93 -14.39 3.13
C PRO A 52 14.91 -14.02 4.24
N ILE A 53 15.88 -13.13 3.99
CA ILE A 53 16.84 -12.69 5.01
C ILE A 53 16.12 -11.82 6.04
N LEU A 54 15.36 -10.82 5.59
CA LEU A 54 14.58 -9.94 6.47
C LEU A 54 13.57 -10.74 7.31
N LYS A 55 12.90 -11.71 6.69
CA LYS A 55 11.98 -12.61 7.42
C LYS A 55 12.68 -13.52 8.41
N ALA A 56 13.87 -14.02 8.09
CA ALA A 56 14.68 -14.80 9.04
C ALA A 56 15.12 -13.97 10.25
N MET A 57 15.21 -12.64 10.08
CA MET A 57 15.45 -11.68 11.15
C MET A 57 14.18 -11.23 11.88
N ASP A 58 13.01 -11.82 11.56
CA ASP A 58 11.70 -11.44 12.13
C ASP A 58 11.32 -9.96 11.85
N ILE A 59 11.70 -9.47 10.66
CA ILE A 59 11.39 -8.12 10.19
C ILE A 59 10.24 -8.18 9.19
N GLU A 60 9.17 -7.43 9.47
CA GLU A 60 8.06 -7.25 8.54
C GLU A 60 8.41 -6.22 7.46
N VAL A 61 8.17 -6.59 6.20
CA VAL A 61 8.56 -5.81 5.02
C VAL A 61 7.34 -5.43 4.21
N VAL A 62 7.19 -4.13 3.95
CA VAL A 62 6.17 -3.59 3.06
C VAL A 62 6.84 -3.05 1.79
N TYR A 63 6.23 -3.35 0.64
CA TYR A 63 6.72 -2.93 -0.67
C TYR A 63 5.88 -1.76 -1.18
N PRO A 64 6.44 -0.54 -1.29
CA PRO A 64 5.70 0.62 -1.75
C PRO A 64 5.13 0.48 -3.17
N GLU A 65 5.72 -0.35 -4.03
CA GLU A 65 5.17 -0.66 -5.36
C GLU A 65 3.83 -1.37 -5.26
N ASN A 66 3.72 -2.33 -4.34
CA ASN A 66 2.47 -3.05 -4.06
C ASN A 66 1.42 -2.11 -3.47
N TYR A 67 1.83 -1.27 -2.51
CA TYR A 67 0.94 -0.27 -1.93
C TYR A 67 0.43 0.72 -2.98
N GLY A 68 1.30 1.22 -3.87
CA GLY A 68 0.92 2.11 -4.96
C GLY A 68 -0.14 1.49 -5.88
N ALA A 69 0.01 0.21 -6.23
CA ALA A 69 -0.99 -0.51 -7.02
C ALA A 69 -2.35 -0.63 -6.29
N ILE A 70 -2.32 -0.90 -4.99
CA ILE A 70 -3.52 -0.96 -4.15
C ILE A 70 -4.18 0.41 -4.03
N ALA A 71 -3.41 1.46 -3.74
CA ALA A 71 -3.91 2.82 -3.61
C ALA A 71 -4.57 3.27 -4.92
N ALA A 72 -4.01 2.89 -6.07
CA ALA A 72 -4.62 3.14 -7.37
C ALA A 72 -5.93 2.34 -7.53
N ALA A 73 -5.92 1.04 -7.23
CA ALA A 73 -7.09 0.16 -7.36
C ALA A 73 -8.25 0.54 -6.42
N THR A 74 -7.95 1.18 -5.29
CA THR A 74 -8.93 1.62 -4.28
C THR A 74 -9.36 3.09 -4.47
N GLY A 75 -8.77 3.80 -5.44
CA GLY A 75 -9.09 5.21 -5.71
C GLY A 75 -8.47 6.22 -4.73
N VAL A 76 -7.59 5.76 -3.84
CA VAL A 76 -6.93 6.60 -2.82
C VAL A 76 -5.70 7.31 -3.40
N ALA A 77 -5.09 6.78 -4.47
CA ALA A 77 -3.82 7.30 -5.00
C ALA A 77 -3.85 8.77 -5.43
N GLN A 78 -4.97 9.26 -5.98
CA GLN A 78 -5.03 10.60 -6.59
C GLN A 78 -4.60 11.70 -5.62
N GLN A 79 -5.05 11.65 -4.36
CA GLN A 79 -4.70 12.66 -3.36
C GLN A 79 -3.18 12.70 -3.07
N TYR A 80 -2.51 11.55 -3.16
CA TYR A 80 -1.07 11.45 -2.95
C TYR A 80 -0.31 11.94 -4.19
N LEU A 81 -0.85 11.70 -5.39
CA LEU A 81 -0.30 12.26 -6.63
C LEU A 81 -0.40 13.79 -6.61
N ASP A 82 -1.57 14.34 -6.27
CA ASP A 82 -1.79 15.79 -6.17
C ASP A 82 -0.87 16.42 -5.12
N ARG A 83 -0.69 15.71 -3.99
CA ARG A 83 0.26 16.13 -2.95
C ARG A 83 1.69 16.16 -3.49
N ALA A 84 2.13 15.10 -4.17
CA ALA A 84 3.48 15.04 -4.71
C ALA A 84 3.74 16.15 -5.74
N ASP A 85 2.77 16.46 -6.59
CA ASP A 85 2.84 17.58 -7.53
C ASP A 85 2.94 18.93 -6.79
N ALA A 86 2.11 19.14 -5.76
CA ALA A 86 2.16 20.35 -4.93
C ALA A 86 3.49 20.52 -4.17
N GLU A 87 4.22 19.44 -3.90
CA GLU A 87 5.57 19.49 -3.32
C GLU A 87 6.67 19.73 -4.34
N GLY A 88 6.34 19.78 -5.63
CA GLY A 88 7.29 20.02 -6.71
C GLY A 88 8.03 18.78 -7.19
N PHE A 89 7.52 17.57 -6.90
CA PHE A 89 8.09 16.35 -7.47
C PHE A 89 7.79 16.29 -8.98
N PRO A 90 8.75 15.87 -9.83
CA PRO A 90 8.52 15.82 -11.26
C PRO A 90 7.43 14.82 -11.64
N SER A 91 6.45 15.26 -12.44
CA SER A 91 5.28 14.46 -12.84
C SER A 91 5.59 13.25 -13.73
N HIS A 92 6.80 13.16 -14.29
CA HIS A 92 7.26 12.04 -15.11
C HIS A 92 7.86 10.89 -14.29
N LEU A 93 7.96 11.03 -12.97
CA LEU A 93 8.33 9.93 -12.08
C LEU A 93 7.27 8.83 -12.08
N CYS A 94 7.67 7.61 -11.70
CA CYS A 94 6.75 6.50 -11.68
C CYS A 94 5.59 6.75 -10.69
N GLY A 95 4.37 6.39 -11.09
CA GLY A 95 3.16 6.66 -10.30
C GLY A 95 3.18 6.04 -8.89
N TYR A 96 3.78 4.85 -8.71
CA TYR A 96 3.94 4.28 -7.36
C TYR A 96 4.90 5.11 -6.50
N SER A 97 5.96 5.67 -7.10
CA SER A 97 6.92 6.52 -6.41
C SER A 97 6.26 7.82 -5.98
N LEU A 98 5.53 8.48 -6.89
CA LEU A 98 4.77 9.71 -6.57
C LEU A 98 3.72 9.46 -5.49
N THR A 99 2.98 8.35 -5.59
CA THR A 99 2.00 7.94 -4.56
C THR A 99 2.68 7.75 -3.20
N THR A 100 3.84 7.09 -3.16
CA THR A 100 4.60 6.85 -1.92
C THR A 100 5.17 8.14 -1.35
N LEU A 101 5.69 9.05 -2.19
CA LEU A 101 6.22 10.34 -1.78
C LEU A 101 5.13 11.24 -1.21
N GLY A 102 3.97 11.32 -1.88
CA GLY A 102 2.80 12.05 -1.37
C GLY A 102 2.26 11.48 -0.06
N TYR A 103 2.21 10.14 0.06
CA TYR A 103 1.87 9.47 1.30
C TYR A 103 2.85 9.83 2.43
N ALA A 104 4.16 9.70 2.18
CA ALA A 104 5.19 9.95 3.16
C ALA A 104 5.23 11.43 3.58
N SER A 105 5.04 12.35 2.64
CA SER A 105 4.87 13.78 2.92
C SER A 105 3.76 14.02 3.92
N ARG A 106 2.56 13.46 3.69
CA ARG A 106 1.40 13.65 4.57
C ARG A 106 1.65 13.03 5.94
N MET A 107 2.12 11.79 5.96
CA MET A 107 2.50 11.06 7.18
C MET A 107 3.44 11.89 8.06
N MET A 108 4.48 12.47 7.46
CA MET A 108 5.51 13.18 8.21
C MET A 108 5.10 14.61 8.58
N LYS A 109 4.50 15.37 7.66
CA LYS A 109 4.21 16.80 7.86
C LYS A 109 2.93 17.05 8.66
N GLU A 110 1.92 16.19 8.52
CA GLU A 110 0.59 16.44 9.11
C GLU A 110 0.26 15.46 10.23
N LEU A 111 0.77 14.23 10.15
CA LEU A 111 0.35 13.14 11.03
C LEU A 111 1.43 12.71 12.02
N LYS A 112 2.53 13.46 12.13
CA LYS A 112 3.62 13.20 13.08
C LYS A 112 4.17 11.77 12.99
N GLY A 113 4.27 11.23 11.77
CA GLY A 113 4.75 9.87 11.51
C GLY A 113 3.68 8.78 11.64
N GLN A 114 2.41 9.13 11.84
CA GLN A 114 1.32 8.15 11.89
C GLN A 114 0.79 7.83 10.49
N ILE A 115 0.37 6.57 10.33
CA ILE A 115 -0.26 6.08 9.10
C ILE A 115 -1.49 6.94 8.76
N PRO A 116 -1.60 7.47 7.53
CA PRO A 116 -2.77 8.20 7.08
C PRO A 116 -4.08 7.39 7.22
N PRO A 117 -5.16 7.97 7.76
CA PRO A 117 -6.39 7.25 8.07
C PRO A 117 -7.14 6.76 6.82
N GLU A 118 -6.88 7.37 5.67
CA GLU A 118 -7.43 6.95 4.38
C GLU A 118 -6.59 5.90 3.65
N ALA A 119 -5.49 5.43 4.26
CA ALA A 119 -4.73 4.32 3.71
C ALA A 119 -5.65 3.08 3.57
N PRO A 120 -5.59 2.37 2.44
CA PRO A 120 -6.54 1.31 2.12
C PRO A 120 -6.45 0.04 3.00
N PHE A 121 -5.45 -0.07 3.88
CA PHE A 121 -5.21 -1.17 4.81
C PHE A 121 -4.55 -0.69 6.10
#